data_AF-A0A0F5MQH2-F1
#
_entry.id   AF-A0A0F5MQH2-F1
#
_cell.length_a   1.000
_cell.length_b   1.000
_cell.length_c   1.000
_cell.angle_alpha   90.00
_cell.angle_beta   90.00
_cell.angle_gamma   90.00
#
_symmetry.space_group_name_H-M   'P 1'
#
loop_
_entity.id
_entity.type
_entity.pdbx_description
1 polymer ?
#
loop_
_entity_poly.entity_id
_entity_poly.type
_entity_poly.pdbx_seq_one_letter_code
_entity_poly.pdbx_strand_id
1 'polypeptide(L)' 'MARENIHPKTYELSIVMTNGDVFTTESSANLGKLILDSDKHTHPAWNGGALQLNRKIGKVSQFNDKFGDFL' A
#
# COMPACT_ATOMS: atom_id res chain seq x y z
N MET A 1 -3.59 -35.66 3.96
CA MET A 1 -4.18 -35.56 2.61
C MET A 1 -5.37 -34.62 2.73
N ALA A 2 -5.42 -33.54 1.93
CA ALA A 2 -6.58 -32.63 1.95
C ALA A 2 -7.84 -33.43 1.57
N ARG A 3 -8.96 -33.19 2.26
CA ARG A 3 -10.22 -33.88 1.98
C ARG A 3 -10.79 -33.35 0.67
N GLU A 4 -11.10 -34.23 -0.26
CA GLU A 4 -11.68 -33.86 -1.55
C GLU A 4 -13.12 -33.35 -1.36
N ASN A 5 -13.51 -32.32 -2.12
CA ASN A 5 -14.87 -31.74 -2.18
C ASN A 5 -15.39 -30.96 -0.95
N ILE A 6 -14.56 -30.64 0.04
CA ILE A 6 -14.97 -29.76 1.17
C ILE A 6 -14.48 -28.30 1.04
N HIS A 7 -13.75 -27.99 -0.03
CA HIS A 7 -13.19 -26.65 -0.23
C HIS A 7 -14.14 -25.76 -1.05
N PRO A 8 -14.27 -24.47 -0.70
CA PRO A 8 -15.01 -23.50 -1.52
C PRO A 8 -14.41 -23.39 -2.92
N LYS A 9 -15.27 -23.16 -3.92
CA LYS A 9 -14.84 -22.97 -5.30
C LYS A 9 -14.03 -21.68 -5.43
N THR A 10 -12.87 -21.78 -6.08
CA THR A 10 -12.05 -20.63 -6.48
C THR A 10 -12.46 -20.15 -7.86
N TYR A 11 -12.34 -18.85 -8.08
CA TYR A 11 -12.62 -18.14 -9.32
C TYR A 11 -11.47 -17.21 -9.62
N GLU A 12 -11.16 -17.04 -10.90
CA GLU A 12 -10.19 -16.04 -11.34
C GLU A 12 -10.79 -14.64 -11.18
N LEU A 13 -10.01 -13.74 -10.58
CA LEU A 13 -10.40 -12.36 -10.30
C LEU A 13 -9.35 -11.39 -10.85
N SER A 14 -9.80 -10.43 -11.64
CA SER A 14 -8.96 -9.33 -12.12
C SER A 14 -9.09 -8.12 -11.18
N ILE A 15 -8.01 -7.77 -10.49
CA ILE A 15 -7.95 -6.66 -9.55
C ILE A 15 -7.27 -5.47 -10.23
N VAL A 16 -7.97 -4.35 -10.34
CA VAL A 16 -7.42 -3.07 -10.82
C VAL A 16 -6.98 -2.24 -9.62
N MET A 17 -5.68 -1.95 -9.56
CA MET A 17 -5.07 -1.09 -8.54
C MET A 17 -5.28 0.39 -8.88
N THR A 18 -5.06 1.25 -7.89
CA THR A 18 -5.22 2.72 -7.99
C THR A 18 -4.26 3.38 -8.98
N ASN A 19 -3.13 2.74 -9.29
CA ASN A 19 -2.18 3.18 -10.31
C ASN A 19 -2.52 2.70 -11.74
N GLY A 20 -3.61 1.93 -11.89
CA GLY A 20 -4.04 1.33 -13.15
C GLY A 20 -3.46 -0.07 -13.43
N ASP A 21 -2.58 -0.60 -12.57
CA ASP A 21 -2.05 -1.94 -12.73
C ASP A 21 -3.16 -2.98 -12.54
N VAL A 22 -3.12 -4.03 -13.37
CA VAL A 22 -4.06 -5.14 -13.30
C VAL A 22 -3.35 -6.38 -12.77
N PHE A 23 -3.83 -6.92 -11.66
CA PHE A 23 -3.34 -8.15 -11.06
C PHE A 23 -4.41 -9.24 -11.10
N THR A 24 -4.08 -10.40 -11.63
CA THR A 24 -4.95 -11.57 -11.64
C THR A 24 -4.67 -12.45 -10.43
N THR A 25 -5.72 -12.78 -9.67
CA THR A 25 -5.61 -13.67 -8.49
C THR A 25 -6.77 -14.63 -8.44
N GLU A 26 -6.56 -15.82 -7.87
CA GLU A 26 -7.66 -16.73 -7.56
C GLU A 26 -8.29 -16.34 -6.21
N SER A 27 -9.60 -16.16 -6.20
CA SER A 27 -10.38 -15.80 -5.01
C SER A 27 -11.68 -16.60 -4.93
N SER A 28 -12.29 -16.70 -3.75
CA SER A 28 -13.62 -17.30 -3.59
C SER A 28 -14.76 -16.39 -4.07
N ALA A 29 -14.46 -15.13 -4.37
CA ALA A 29 -15.43 -14.15 -4.83
C ALA A 29 -15.70 -14.28 -6.35
N ASN A 30 -16.96 -14.50 -6.71
CA ASN A 30 -17.39 -14.61 -8.12
C ASN A 30 -17.80 -13.24 -8.69
N LEU A 31 -16.86 -12.29 -8.74
CA LEU A 31 -17.10 -10.91 -9.21
C LEU A 31 -16.47 -10.64 -10.58
N GLY A 32 -15.48 -11.44 -11.00
CA GLY A 32 -14.75 -11.28 -12.26
C GLY A 32 -13.76 -10.12 -12.27
N LYS A 33 -14.19 -8.92 -11.86
CA LYS A 33 -13.36 -7.71 -11.76
C LYS A 33 -13.58 -6.96 -10.45
N LEU A 34 -12.49 -6.56 -9.79
CA LEU A 34 -12.50 -5.75 -8.58
C LEU A 34 -11.72 -4.46 -8.84
N ILE A 35 -12.30 -3.30 -8.54
CA ILE A 35 -11.62 -2.01 -8.64
C ILE A 35 -11.34 -1.54 -7.21
N LEU A 36 -10.07 -1.25 -6.90
CA LEU A 36 -9.65 -0.81 -5.58
C LEU A 36 -9.57 0.71 -5.51
N ASP A 37 -10.25 1.31 -4.54
CA ASP A 37 -10.09 2.73 -4.20
C ASP A 37 -8.87 2.98 -3.30
N SER A 38 -8.43 1.95 -2.57
CA SER A 38 -7.26 2.01 -1.69
C SER A 38 -6.48 0.70 -1.74
N ASP A 39 -5.18 0.78 -1.96
CA ASP A 39 -4.27 -0.36 -2.06
C ASP A 39 -2.90 -0.06 -1.41
N LYS A 40 -1.93 -0.96 -1.59
CA LYS A 40 -0.58 -0.83 -1.02
C LYS A 40 0.16 0.46 -1.41
N HIS A 41 -0.14 1.04 -2.58
CA HIS A 41 0.45 2.29 -3.07
C HIS A 41 -0.14 3.51 -2.37
N THR A 42 -1.42 3.47 -2.01
CA THR A 42 -2.08 4.58 -1.29
C THR A 42 -1.93 4.47 0.23
N HIS A 43 -1.63 3.28 0.75
CA HIS A 43 -1.62 3.07 2.19
C HIS A 43 -0.38 3.69 2.89
N PRO A 44 -0.59 4.50 3.95
CA PRO A 44 0.42 5.37 4.56
C PRO A 44 1.66 4.63 5.11
N ALA A 45 1.50 3.36 5.46
CA ALA A 45 2.60 2.52 5.95
C ALA A 45 3.65 2.18 4.87
N TRP A 46 3.28 2.20 3.58
CA TRP A 46 4.17 1.77 2.49
C TRP A 46 4.61 2.92 1.56
N ASN A 47 3.88 4.03 1.54
CA ASN A 47 4.27 5.25 0.81
C ASN A 47 4.97 6.30 1.69
N GLY A 48 5.27 5.95 2.95
CA GLY A 48 5.98 6.82 3.88
C GLY A 48 5.13 7.89 4.56
N GLY A 49 3.83 8.00 4.23
CA GLY A 49 2.86 8.87 4.91
C GLY A 49 3.26 10.36 5.01
N ALA A 50 2.39 11.15 5.65
CA ALA A 50 2.67 12.56 5.97
C ALA A 50 3.64 12.75 7.15
N LEU A 51 4.37 11.69 7.54
CA LEU A 51 5.36 11.72 8.63
C LEU A 51 6.77 12.06 8.11
N GLN A 52 6.86 12.84 7.04
CA GLN A 52 8.09 13.58 6.79
C GLN A 52 8.23 14.61 7.90
N LEU A 53 9.09 14.33 8.89
CA LEU A 53 9.51 15.33 9.87
C LEU A 53 9.90 16.60 9.12
N ASN A 54 9.08 17.64 9.23
CA ASN A 54 9.30 18.87 8.48
C ASN A 54 10.53 19.56 9.06
N ARG A 55 11.70 19.29 8.48
CA ARG A 55 13.01 19.80 8.93
C ARG A 55 13.09 21.33 8.86
N LYS A 56 12.13 21.99 8.19
CA LYS A 56 12.07 23.44 7.98
C LYS A 56 11.19 24.16 9.00
N ILE A 57 10.62 23.48 9.99
CA ILE A 57 9.72 24.11 10.97
C ILE A 57 10.19 23.87 12.41
N GLY A 58 10.14 24.94 13.20
CA GLY A 58 10.32 24.91 14.65
C GLY A 58 11.76 24.62 15.09
N LYS A 59 11.89 23.82 16.15
CA LYS A 59 13.18 23.56 16.81
C LYS A 59 14.17 22.77 15.95
N VAL A 60 13.67 22.00 14.97
CA VAL A 60 14.51 21.20 14.07
C VAL A 60 15.23 22.11 13.07
N SER A 61 14.58 23.16 12.56
CA SER A 61 15.24 24.16 11.70
C SER A 61 16.33 24.91 12.47
N GLN A 62 15.99 25.43 13.65
CA GLN A 62 16.95 26.18 14.48
C GLN A 62 18.18 25.36 14.90
N PHE A 63 18.02 24.04 15.06
CA PHE A 63 19.13 23.14 15.32
C PHE A 63 19.99 22.94 14.07
N ASN A 64 19.38 22.68 12.91
CA ASN A 64 20.11 22.53 11.64
C ASN A 64 20.85 23.82 11.25
N ASP A 65 20.26 24.99 11.48
CA ASP A 65 20.90 26.27 11.18
C ASP A 65 22.13 26.54 12.08
N LYS A 66 22.15 25.97 13.30
CA LYS A 66 23.26 26.15 14.25
C LYS A 66 24.37 25.13 14.09
N PHE A 67 24.05 23.91 13.63
CA PHE A 67 24.97 22.77 13.69
C PHE A 67 25.09 21.99 12.37
N GLY A 68 24.38 22.40 11.30
CA GLY A 68 24.32 21.69 10.02
C GLY A 68 25.61 21.74 9.20
N ASP A 69 26.41 22.81 9.33
CA ASP A 69 27.65 23.03 8.56
C ASP A 69 28.90 22.42 9.22
N PHE A 70 28.77 21.71 10.34
CA PHE A 70 29.92 21.14 11.07
C PHE A 70 30.35 19.75 10.57
N LEU A 71 29.83 19.29 9.43
CA LEU A 71 30.05 17.96 8.83
C LEU A 71 30.46 18.06 7.36
#